data_AF-A0A4R5VEJ7-F1
#
_entry.id   AF-A0A4R5VEJ7-F1
#
_cell.length_a   1.000
_cell.length_b   1.000
_cell.length_c   1.000
_cell.angle_alpha   90.00
_cell.angle_beta   90.00
_cell.angle_gamma   90.00
#
_symmetry.space_group_name_H-M   'P 1'
#
loop_
_entity.id
_entity.type
_entity.pdbx_description
1 polymer ?
#
loop_
_entity_poly.entity_id
_entity_poly.type
_entity_poly.pdbx_seq_one_letter_code
_entity_poly.pdbx_strand_id
1 'polypeptide(L)'
;MSRIAHRGKTMPRADFARLWNDHAITLAEIGALLDISPQAVRFRAMARDLPPRSRYPRQPFHAIKPEQEAEFASMWAHGVGRYAMADYFRTNTPRIGLTAQRLGLPKRTLTRWNKITLEQWRAIEAQKRMAEVAEKEQRAAKRIWHHAA
;
A
#
# COMPACT_ATOMS: atom_id res chain seq x y z
N MET A 1 -27.86 22.22 16.94
CA MET A 1 -26.67 22.84 16.30
C MET A 1 -26.94 22.93 14.80
N SER A 2 -27.24 24.12 14.27
CA SER A 2 -27.46 24.31 12.84
C SER A 2 -26.11 24.22 12.12
N ARG A 3 -25.90 23.13 11.36
CA ARG A 3 -24.66 22.92 10.61
C ARG A 3 -24.71 23.82 9.38
N ILE A 4 -24.10 25.02 9.46
CA ILE A 4 -23.98 25.94 8.33
C ILE A 4 -23.33 25.17 7.18
N ALA A 5 -24.05 25.04 6.07
CA ALA A 5 -23.55 24.34 4.90
C ALA A 5 -22.42 25.16 4.27
N HIS A 6 -21.16 24.76 4.52
CA HIS A 6 -20.00 25.33 3.84
C HIS A 6 -20.04 24.95 2.36
N ARG A 7 -20.59 25.86 1.55
CA ARG A 7 -20.68 25.68 0.09
C ARG A 7 -19.33 25.82 -0.59
N GLY A 8 -18.38 26.54 0.02
CA GLY A 8 -17.05 26.84 -0.51
C GLY A 8 -17.05 27.77 -1.72
N LYS A 9 -15.87 28.04 -2.27
CA LYS A 9 -15.68 28.98 -3.39
C LYS A 9 -16.28 28.43 -4.69
N THR A 10 -16.86 29.32 -5.47
CA THR A 10 -17.38 29.02 -6.81
C THR A 10 -16.26 29.21 -7.83
N MET A 11 -16.15 28.30 -8.79
CA MET A 11 -15.13 28.33 -9.84
C MET A 11 -15.78 27.99 -11.19
N PRO A 12 -15.37 28.65 -12.28
CA PRO A 12 -15.83 28.30 -13.62
C PRO A 12 -15.59 26.83 -13.95
N ARG A 13 -16.47 26.23 -14.78
CA ARG A 13 -16.38 24.81 -15.15
C ARG A 13 -15.03 24.47 -15.78
N ALA A 14 -14.50 25.34 -16.64
CA ALA A 14 -13.22 25.12 -17.33
C ALA A 14 -12.03 25.04 -16.36
N ASP A 15 -11.95 25.98 -15.40
CA ASP A 15 -10.88 25.99 -14.39
C ASP A 15 -10.96 24.77 -13.47
N PHE A 16 -12.17 24.40 -13.05
CA PHE A 16 -12.37 23.20 -12.25
C PHE A 16 -11.99 21.93 -13.04
N ALA A 17 -12.33 21.85 -14.32
CA ALA A 17 -11.95 20.73 -15.18
C ALA A 17 -10.43 20.64 -15.37
N ARG A 18 -9.73 21.77 -15.47
CA ARG A 18 -8.26 21.82 -15.55
C ARG A 18 -7.63 21.26 -14.28
N LEU A 19 -8.07 21.73 -13.10
CA LEU A 19 -7.60 21.21 -11.81
C LEU A 19 -7.94 19.73 -11.62
N TRP A 20 -9.11 19.31 -12.09
CA TRP A 20 -9.56 17.92 -12.00
C TRP A 20 -8.71 16.96 -12.83
N ASN A 21 -8.32 17.39 -14.04
CA ASN A 21 -7.50 16.59 -14.95
C ASN A 21 -6.00 16.63 -14.59
N ASP A 22 -5.55 17.65 -13.86
CA ASP A 22 -4.19 17.71 -13.36
C ASP A 22 -3.99 16.69 -12.24
N HIS A 23 -3.29 15.60 -12.54
CA HIS A 23 -3.02 14.52 -11.61
C HIS A 23 -1.90 14.79 -10.60
N ALA A 24 -1.16 15.89 -10.74
CA ALA A 24 -0.16 16.30 -9.75
C ALA A 24 -0.82 16.85 -8.47
N ILE A 25 -2.03 17.41 -8.57
CA ILE A 25 -2.73 18.06 -7.44
C ILE A 25 -3.74 17.09 -6.81
N THR A 26 -3.54 16.65 -5.58
CA THR A 26 -4.46 15.77 -4.85
C THR A 26 -5.87 16.37 -4.67
N LEU A 27 -6.87 15.53 -4.41
CA LEU A 27 -8.23 16.01 -4.08
C LEU A 27 -8.26 16.88 -2.81
N ALA A 28 -7.31 16.67 -1.89
CA ALA A 28 -7.17 17.47 -0.68
C ALA A 28 -6.70 18.89 -1.00
N GLU A 29 -5.73 19.03 -1.90
CA GLU A 29 -5.25 20.34 -2.34
C GLU A 29 -6.30 21.10 -3.15
N ILE A 30 -7.05 20.42 -4.04
CA ILE A 30 -8.21 21.03 -4.72
C ILE A 30 -9.26 21.47 -3.69
N GLY A 31 -9.51 20.65 -2.67
CA GLY A 31 -10.44 20.96 -1.59
C GLY A 31 -10.03 22.19 -0.80
N ALA A 32 -8.75 22.28 -0.40
CA ALA A 32 -8.18 23.42 0.30
C ALA A 32 -8.29 24.71 -0.53
N LEU A 33 -7.99 24.64 -1.83
CA LEU A 33 -8.09 25.78 -2.75
C LEU A 33 -9.53 26.35 -2.79
N LEU A 34 -10.51 25.46 -2.79
CA LEU A 34 -11.94 25.77 -2.92
C LEU A 34 -12.66 25.93 -1.57
N ASP A 35 -11.96 25.78 -0.45
CA ASP A 35 -12.53 25.75 0.89
C ASP A 35 -13.69 24.72 1.03
N ILE A 36 -13.44 23.49 0.57
CA ILE A 36 -14.39 22.37 0.65
C ILE A 36 -13.66 21.07 0.98
N SER A 37 -14.42 20.07 1.46
CA SER A 37 -13.85 18.75 1.69
C SER A 37 -13.43 18.05 0.38
N PRO A 38 -12.44 17.14 0.42
CA PRO A 38 -12.05 16.34 -0.76
C PRO A 38 -13.23 15.54 -1.34
N GLN A 39 -14.16 15.13 -0.49
CA GLN A 39 -15.36 14.43 -0.91
C GLN A 39 -16.34 15.35 -1.66
N ALA A 40 -16.47 16.61 -1.23
CA ALA A 40 -17.25 17.61 -1.96
C ALA A 40 -16.64 17.93 -3.34
N VAL A 41 -15.31 17.93 -3.48
CA VAL A 41 -14.63 18.03 -4.80
C VAL A 41 -15.11 16.92 -5.72
N ARG A 42 -15.13 15.66 -5.25
CA ARG A 42 -15.59 14.51 -6.04
C ARG A 42 -17.05 14.66 -6.48
N PHE A 43 -17.94 15.07 -5.58
CA PHE A 43 -19.35 15.30 -5.92
C PHE A 43 -19.51 16.46 -6.92
N ARG A 44 -18.73 17.53 -6.78
CA ARG A 44 -18.70 18.64 -7.73
C ARG A 44 -18.24 18.24 -9.13
N ALA A 45 -17.33 17.29 -9.24
CA ALA A 45 -16.89 16.73 -10.52
C ALA A 45 -17.98 15.87 -11.16
N MET A 46 -18.63 15.01 -10.37
CA MET A 46 -19.78 14.21 -10.83
C MET A 46 -20.94 15.09 -11.32
N ALA A 47 -21.29 16.14 -10.56
CA ALA A 47 -22.35 17.08 -10.94
C ALA A 47 -22.01 17.95 -12.17
N ARG A 48 -20.78 17.89 -12.68
CA ARG A 48 -20.32 18.59 -13.90
C ARG A 48 -20.06 17.62 -15.06
N ASP A 49 -20.45 16.36 -14.90
CA ASP A 49 -20.21 15.26 -15.84
C ASP A 49 -18.74 15.12 -16.24
N LEU A 50 -17.83 15.36 -15.29
CA LEU A 50 -16.41 15.16 -15.52
C LEU A 50 -16.05 13.68 -15.40
N PRO A 51 -15.10 13.19 -16.21
CA PRO A 51 -14.70 11.79 -16.19
C PRO A 51 -14.15 11.41 -14.80
N PRO A 52 -14.33 10.16 -14.35
CA PRO A 52 -13.78 9.72 -13.07
C PRO A 52 -12.27 9.94 -12.99
N ARG A 53 -11.82 10.60 -11.93
CA ARG A 53 -10.39 10.80 -11.67
C ARG A 53 -9.78 9.47 -11.23
N SER A 54 -8.80 8.98 -11.99
CA SER A 54 -8.06 7.78 -11.58
C SER A 54 -7.38 8.03 -10.22
N ARG A 55 -7.60 7.13 -9.26
CA ARG A 55 -6.90 7.15 -7.95
C ARG A 55 -5.39 6.93 -8.10
N TYR A 56 -4.96 6.41 -9.24
CA TYR A 56 -3.58 6.11 -9.56
C TYR A 56 -3.29 6.76 -10.91
N PRO A 57 -2.65 7.94 -10.95
CA PRO A 57 -2.32 8.59 -12.19
C PRO A 57 -1.25 7.80 -12.91
N ARG A 58 -1.67 6.96 -13.87
CA ARG A 58 -0.83 6.37 -14.92
C ARG A 58 0.52 5.76 -14.48
N GLN A 59 0.73 5.41 -13.22
CA GLN A 59 1.86 4.56 -12.88
C GLN A 59 1.54 3.18 -13.43
N PRO A 60 2.35 2.63 -14.34
CA PRO A 60 2.16 1.28 -14.81
C PRO A 60 2.24 0.39 -13.57
N PHE A 61 1.11 -0.19 -13.15
CA PHE A 61 1.10 -1.10 -12.02
C PHE A 61 2.09 -2.22 -12.32
N HIS A 62 3.21 -2.23 -11.60
CA HIS A 62 4.24 -3.22 -11.86
C HIS A 62 3.70 -4.60 -11.49
N ALA A 63 4.03 -5.58 -12.33
CA ALA A 63 3.95 -6.96 -11.93
C ALA A 63 4.90 -7.17 -10.75
N ILE A 64 4.46 -7.93 -9.74
CA ILE A 64 5.38 -8.45 -8.75
C ILE A 64 6.33 -9.38 -9.49
N LYS A 65 7.61 -9.03 -9.46
CA LYS A 65 8.63 -9.71 -10.26
C LYS A 65 9.01 -11.04 -9.59
N PRO A 66 9.56 -12.03 -10.33
CA PRO A 66 9.97 -13.32 -9.77
C PRO A 66 10.88 -13.19 -8.54
N GLU A 67 11.83 -12.25 -8.53
CA GLU A 67 12.74 -12.01 -7.41
C GLU A 67 12.04 -11.49 -6.14
N GLN A 68 10.81 -10.97 -6.27
CA GLN A 68 10.01 -10.46 -5.16
C GLN A 68 9.00 -11.49 -4.63
N GLU A 69 8.86 -12.66 -5.27
CA GLU A 69 7.83 -13.64 -4.92
C GLU A 69 8.05 -14.27 -3.54
N ALA A 70 9.30 -14.55 -3.17
CA ALA A 70 9.64 -15.09 -1.86
C ALA A 70 9.27 -14.11 -0.73
N GLU A 71 9.57 -12.83 -0.93
CA GLU A 71 9.21 -11.77 -0.01
C GLU A 71 7.69 -11.59 0.08
N PHE A 72 7.01 -11.60 -1.08
CA PHE A 72 5.55 -11.56 -1.15
C PHE A 72 4.91 -12.72 -0.39
N ALA A 73 5.42 -13.94 -0.55
CA ALA A 73 4.94 -15.14 0.13
C ALA A 73 5.15 -15.03 1.65
N SER A 74 6.30 -14.50 2.10
CA SER A 74 6.53 -14.25 3.53
C SER A 74 5.52 -13.23 4.08
N MET A 75 5.34 -12.08 3.43
CA MET A 75 4.34 -11.08 3.85
C MET A 75 2.93 -11.65 3.88
N TRP A 76 2.59 -12.49 2.90
CA TRP A 76 1.31 -13.18 2.84
C TRP A 76 1.13 -14.09 4.05
N ALA A 77 2.08 -15.00 4.30
CA ALA A 77 2.03 -15.97 5.39
C ALA A 77 1.90 -15.32 6.78
N HIS A 78 2.58 -14.18 7.02
CA HIS A 78 2.52 -13.48 8.30
C HIS A 78 1.28 -12.58 8.47
N GLY A 79 0.39 -12.54 7.48
CA GLY A 79 -0.86 -11.80 7.63
C GLY A 79 -0.75 -10.29 7.38
N VAL A 80 0.25 -9.83 6.61
CA VAL A 80 0.33 -8.42 6.23
C VAL A 80 -0.88 -8.03 5.38
N GLY A 81 -1.47 -6.87 5.69
CA GLY A 81 -2.68 -6.37 5.02
C GLY A 81 -2.46 -6.03 3.54
N ARG A 82 -3.47 -6.30 2.70
CA ARG A 82 -3.36 -6.12 1.23
C ARG A 82 -3.02 -4.70 0.79
N TYR A 83 -3.51 -3.67 1.47
CA TYR A 83 -3.17 -2.28 1.16
C TYR A 83 -1.69 -2.00 1.41
N ALA A 84 -1.16 -2.40 2.57
CA ALA A 84 0.26 -2.25 2.88
C ALA A 84 1.15 -3.05 1.91
N MET A 85 0.73 -4.25 1.50
CA MET A 85 1.45 -5.01 0.47
C MET A 85 1.41 -4.29 -0.89
N ALA A 86 0.25 -3.73 -1.27
CA ALA A 86 0.10 -2.99 -2.53
C ALA A 86 1.02 -1.77 -2.55
N ASP A 87 1.08 -1.01 -1.47
CA ASP A 87 1.98 0.13 -1.31
C ASP A 87 3.45 -0.31 -1.37
N TYR A 88 3.80 -1.41 -0.68
CA TYR A 88 5.15 -1.95 -0.65
C TYR A 88 5.65 -2.37 -2.04
N PHE A 89 4.84 -3.14 -2.78
CA PHE A 89 5.18 -3.61 -4.13
C PHE A 89 4.86 -2.59 -5.22
N ARG A 90 4.41 -1.38 -4.86
CA ARG A 90 3.98 -0.31 -5.80
C ARG A 90 3.01 -0.84 -6.86
N THR A 91 2.01 -1.58 -6.40
CA THR A 91 1.00 -2.23 -7.24
C THR A 91 -0.41 -1.95 -6.71
N ASN A 92 -1.44 -2.50 -7.34
CA ASN A 92 -2.82 -2.32 -6.87
C ASN A 92 -3.29 -3.47 -5.97
N THR A 93 -4.23 -3.17 -5.07
CA THR A 93 -4.80 -4.14 -4.12
C THR A 93 -5.42 -5.37 -4.80
N PRO A 94 -6.15 -5.27 -5.93
CA PRO A 94 -6.63 -6.44 -6.66
C PRO A 94 -5.50 -7.39 -7.10
N ARG A 95 -4.37 -6.84 -7.57
CA ARG A 95 -3.22 -7.62 -8.04
C ARG A 95 -2.56 -8.42 -6.92
N ILE A 96 -2.61 -7.95 -5.67
CA ILE A 96 -2.16 -8.74 -4.50
C ILE A 96 -2.97 -10.05 -4.40
N GLY A 97 -4.28 -10.01 -4.63
CA GLY A 97 -5.12 -11.21 -4.63
C GLY A 97 -4.78 -12.16 -5.79
N LEU A 98 -4.65 -11.61 -7.00
CA LEU A 98 -4.29 -12.37 -8.20
C LEU A 98 -2.90 -13.00 -8.10
N THR A 99 -1.92 -12.28 -7.54
CA THR A 99 -0.57 -12.82 -7.34
C THR A 99 -0.58 -13.96 -6.34
N ALA A 100 -1.31 -13.85 -5.23
CA ALA A 100 -1.43 -14.94 -4.27
C ALA A 100 -2.05 -16.20 -4.90
N GLN A 101 -3.09 -16.03 -5.72
CA GLN A 101 -3.69 -17.12 -6.48
C GLN A 101 -2.70 -17.74 -7.48
N ARG A 102 -1.99 -16.91 -8.26
CA ARG A 102 -0.98 -17.36 -9.22
C ARG A 102 0.14 -18.17 -8.57
N LEU A 103 0.55 -17.77 -7.36
CA LEU A 103 1.58 -18.43 -6.57
C LEU A 103 1.06 -19.65 -5.79
N GLY A 104 -0.23 -19.99 -5.91
CA GLY A 104 -0.83 -21.11 -5.18
C GLY A 104 -0.86 -20.93 -3.66
N LEU A 105 -0.80 -19.68 -3.16
CA LEU A 105 -0.78 -19.43 -1.73
C LEU A 105 -2.15 -19.69 -1.10
N PRO A 106 -2.19 -20.19 0.15
CA PRO A 106 -3.45 -20.50 0.82
C PRO A 106 -4.29 -19.24 1.02
N LYS A 107 -5.62 -19.41 0.95
CA LYS A 107 -6.57 -18.35 1.26
C LYS A 107 -6.41 -17.93 2.72
N ARG A 108 -6.31 -16.61 2.96
CA ARG A 108 -6.17 -16.06 4.32
C ARG A 108 -7.51 -15.57 4.85
N THR A 109 -7.76 -15.82 6.12
CA THR A 109 -8.79 -15.14 6.91
C THR A 109 -8.11 -14.09 7.78
N LEU A 110 -8.11 -12.84 7.32
CA LEU A 110 -7.56 -11.71 8.09
C LEU A 110 -8.65 -11.09 8.95
N THR A 111 -8.41 -11.03 10.25
CA THR A 111 -9.18 -10.32 11.26
C THR A 111 -8.31 -9.20 11.83
N ARG A 112 -8.88 -8.34 12.68
CA ARG A 112 -8.09 -7.30 13.37
C ARG A 112 -7.01 -7.87 14.30
N TRP A 113 -7.12 -9.15 14.70
CA TRP A 113 -6.25 -9.78 15.69
C TRP A 113 -5.03 -10.47 15.08
N ASN A 114 -5.10 -10.88 13.82
CA ASN A 114 -4.00 -11.57 13.13
C ASN A 114 -3.42 -10.76 11.96
N LYS A 115 -3.93 -9.55 11.74
CA LYS A 115 -3.38 -8.61 10.76
C LYS A 115 -2.21 -7.87 11.39
N ILE A 116 -1.05 -7.95 10.76
CA ILE A 116 0.14 -7.20 11.18
C ILE A 116 0.44 -6.04 10.21
N THR A 117 1.15 -5.03 10.72
CA THR A 117 1.66 -3.91 9.91
C THR A 117 2.93 -4.32 9.14
N LEU A 118 3.31 -3.48 8.19
CA LEU A 118 4.57 -3.65 7.47
C LEU A 118 5.78 -3.54 8.41
N GLU A 119 5.75 -2.63 9.40
CA GLU A 119 6.86 -2.53 10.36
C GLU A 119 6.96 -3.76 11.26
N GLN A 120 5.82 -4.28 11.73
CA GLN A 120 5.80 -5.51 12.53
C GLN A 120 6.38 -6.69 11.75
N TRP A 121 6.02 -6.84 10.47
CA TRP A 121 6.61 -7.86 9.62
C TRP A 121 8.12 -7.66 9.42
N ARG A 122 8.59 -6.42 9.18
CA ARG A 122 10.02 -6.12 9.08
C ARG A 122 10.79 -6.48 10.37
N ALA A 123 10.19 -6.24 11.53
CA ALA A 123 10.79 -6.61 12.80
C ALA A 123 10.92 -8.14 12.95
N ILE A 124 9.90 -8.90 12.55
CA ILE A 124 9.95 -10.38 12.53
C ILE A 124 11.06 -10.89 11.61
N GLU A 125 11.16 -10.33 10.39
CA GLU A 125 12.19 -10.73 9.44
C GLU A 125 13.60 -10.37 9.92
N ALA A 126 13.77 -9.20 10.54
CA ALA A 126 15.05 -8.81 11.14
C ALA A 126 15.47 -9.78 12.25
N GLN A 127 14.55 -10.15 13.14
CA GLN A 127 14.80 -11.13 14.21
C GLN A 127 15.23 -12.48 13.65
N LYS A 128 14.55 -12.98 12.60
CA LYS A 128 14.93 -14.24 11.94
C LYS A 128 16.33 -14.20 11.36
N ARG A 129 16.68 -13.12 10.63
CA ARG A 129 18.03 -12.97 10.06
C ARG A 129 19.11 -12.92 11.14
N MET A 130 18.85 -12.23 12.25
CA MET A 130 19.78 -12.21 13.38
C MET A 130 19.97 -13.60 13.99
N ALA A 131 18.89 -14.37 14.16
CA ALA A 131 18.96 -15.74 14.66
C ALA A 131 19.77 -16.66 13.73
N GLU A 132 19.54 -16.58 12.40
CA GLU A 132 20.29 -17.37 11.41
C GLU A 132 21.79 -17.05 11.41
N VAL A 133 22.18 -15.78 11.60
CA VAL A 133 23.59 -15.39 11.71
C VAL A 133 24.20 -15.98 12.98
N ALA A 134 23.50 -15.84 14.12
CA ALA A 134 23.97 -16.37 15.39
C ALA A 134 24.15 -17.90 15.35
N GLU A 135 23.23 -18.64 14.72
CA GLU A 135 23.36 -20.09 14.55
C GLU A 135 24.56 -20.48 13.69
N LYS A 136 24.82 -19.74 12.61
CA LYS A 136 25.99 -19.97 11.74
C LYS A 136 27.29 -19.75 12.49
N GLU A 137 27.38 -18.69 13.28
CA GLU A 137 28.54 -18.39 14.12
C GLU A 137 28.76 -19.47 15.18
N GLN A 138 27.70 -19.91 15.88
CA GLN A 138 27.79 -21.00 16.85
C GLN A 138 28.24 -22.31 16.20
N ARG A 139 27.72 -22.65 15.01
CA ARG A 139 28.13 -23.84 14.27
C ARG A 139 29.59 -23.74 13.80
N ALA A 140 30.04 -22.56 13.37
CA ALA A 140 31.43 -22.33 12.99
C ALA A 140 32.37 -22.46 14.21
N ALA A 141 32.01 -21.86 15.35
CA ALA A 141 32.77 -21.95 16.59
C ALA A 141 32.89 -23.41 17.09
N LYS A 142 31.80 -24.18 17.05
CA LYS A 142 31.83 -25.62 17.38
C LYS A 142 32.73 -26.43 16.45
N ARG A 143 32.71 -26.16 15.15
CA ARG A 143 33.58 -26.84 14.17
C ARG A 143 35.07 -26.55 14.40
N ILE A 144 35.41 -25.32 14.79
CA ILE A 144 36.78 -24.93 15.13
C ILE A 144 37.25 -25.66 16.39
N TRP A 145 36.41 -25.75 17.42
CA TRP A 145 36.75 -26.43 18.67
C TRP A 145 36.98 -27.95 18.48
N HIS A 146 36.19 -28.60 17.63
CA HIS A 146 36.36 -30.03 17.32
C HIS A 146 37.56 -30.36 16.42
N HIS A 147 38.19 -29.38 15.78
CA HIS A 147 39.39 -29.58 14.95
C HIS A 147 40.71 -29.25 15.69
N ALA A 148 40.63 -28.63 16.87
CA ALA A 148 41.79 -28.21 17.67
C ALA A 148 42.09 -29.15 18.85
N ALA A 149 41.33 -30.25 18.99
CA ALA A 149 41.50 -31.32 19.98
C ALA A 149 41.89 -32.62 19.28
#